data_AF-A2ETY3-F1
#
_entry.id   AF-A2ETY3-F1
#
_cell.length_a   1.000
_cell.length_b   1.000
_cell.length_c   1.000
_cell.angle_alpha   90.00
_cell.angle_beta   90.00
_cell.angle_gamma   90.00
#
_symmetry.space_group_name_H-M   'P 1'
#
loop_
_entity.id
_entity.type
_entity.pdbx_description
1 polymer ?
#
loop_
_entity_poly.entity_id
_entity_poly.type
_entity_poly.pdbx_seq_one_letter_code
_entity_poly.pdbx_strand_id
1 'polypeptide(L)'
;MPPRRAARPITQIKRTGDMDVDFVMFENDFLQNKIKATEEATEKNRELADQEIVKRRKTEDKQMQFYADAQDVRAYLSMKHNEKNRKKQYYEKKLQDTRERYKNLLTDLQSKLDKLKQSQDIELTQLTNTLKANKTRRDSLATVAALENQLKREIAEAEQTMKTESKHQGIQMSQAHAEYSDLVGRHEKELKESVMREEAKNRSMTQENLENTVIEMMIEKDAEKTKLTNEVKKSKAIAERNTELMEKNKQLYMNRDLLQSECDSLQKRISKNDATIRTFVDELKAHDQKLKIDAESEEVSDNEEQEKPSAKESPKASVVPELQTSEREANENSKPDREQLLNAFFDDSVNTLCTSIVKILQVIDQPHADEYVQFHEVFNTFEGRKKELRFLMSKLGNLTFENNQKELLPPIGLENIEGVDQEFTKKNLIDPQNKAILEFAGPIGNDEFPELIATQFFQ
;
A
#
# COMPACT_ATOMS: atom_id res chain seq x y z
N MET A 1 83.64 97.33 -19.10
CA MET A 1 84.85 97.74 -19.85
C MET A 1 85.84 96.60 -19.83
N PRO A 2 86.35 96.15 -21.00
CA PRO A 2 87.55 96.77 -21.58
C PRO A 2 87.48 96.86 -23.14
N PRO A 3 88.50 97.40 -23.85
CA PRO A 3 89.07 98.73 -23.75
C PRO A 3 88.94 99.54 -25.06
N ARG A 4 89.06 100.87 -24.93
CA ARG A 4 89.28 101.83 -26.03
C ARG A 4 90.44 101.37 -26.93
N ARG A 5 90.25 101.43 -28.26
CA ARG A 5 91.37 101.59 -29.21
C ARG A 5 91.24 102.91 -29.96
N ALA A 6 92.34 103.65 -29.90
CA ALA A 6 92.54 104.99 -30.39
C ALA A 6 92.32 105.08 -31.91
N ALA A 7 91.59 106.11 -32.33
CA ALA A 7 91.63 106.58 -33.71
C ALA A 7 93.06 107.10 -33.98
N ARG A 8 93.80 106.40 -34.85
CA ARG A 8 95.05 106.89 -35.42
C ARG A 8 94.74 107.90 -36.52
N PRO A 9 95.53 108.97 -36.69
CA PRO A 9 95.30 109.96 -37.72
C PRO A 9 95.67 109.36 -39.08
N ILE A 10 94.75 109.41 -40.06
CA ILE A 10 95.10 109.12 -41.44
C ILE A 10 95.57 110.43 -42.06
N THR A 11 96.86 110.41 -42.38
CA THR A 11 97.61 111.43 -43.11
C THR A 11 96.91 111.86 -44.38
N GLN A 12 96.75 113.18 -44.53
CA GLN A 12 96.39 113.83 -45.79
C GLN A 12 97.46 113.52 -46.84
N ILE A 13 97.13 112.67 -47.82
CA ILE A 13 97.85 112.57 -49.08
C ILE A 13 97.07 113.41 -50.09
N LYS A 14 97.60 114.60 -50.43
CA LYS A 14 97.19 115.33 -51.63
C LYS A 14 97.90 114.69 -52.83
N ARG A 15 97.13 114.06 -53.72
CA ARG A 15 97.45 113.77 -55.13
C ARG A 15 96.14 114.08 -55.89
N THR A 16 95.96 115.23 -56.54
CA THR A 16 96.37 115.60 -57.91
C THR A 16 96.27 114.45 -58.91
N GLY A 17 95.25 114.51 -59.78
CA GLY A 17 95.21 113.85 -61.10
C GLY A 17 94.79 112.38 -61.11
N ASP A 18 93.67 112.11 -61.80
CA ASP A 18 93.25 110.87 -62.46
C ASP A 18 93.53 109.52 -61.74
N MET A 19 92.49 108.98 -61.10
CA MET A 19 92.44 107.55 -60.76
C MET A 19 91.93 106.78 -61.99
N ASP A 20 92.73 105.79 -62.40
CA ASP A 20 92.42 104.85 -63.48
C ASP A 20 91.10 104.12 -63.24
N VAL A 21 90.23 104.17 -64.26
CA VAL A 21 88.92 103.51 -64.31
C VAL A 21 89.01 102.00 -63.99
N ASP A 22 90.14 101.38 -64.31
CA ASP A 22 90.39 99.94 -64.11
C ASP A 22 90.47 99.53 -62.62
N PHE A 23 90.96 100.40 -61.73
CA PHE A 23 91.05 100.08 -60.30
C PHE A 23 89.69 100.19 -59.59
N VAL A 24 88.87 101.18 -60.00
CA VAL A 24 87.50 101.36 -59.50
C VAL A 24 86.58 100.23 -59.99
N MET A 25 86.80 99.75 -61.22
CA MET A 25 86.10 98.58 -61.77
C MET A 25 86.47 97.31 -61.00
N PHE A 26 87.77 97.08 -60.72
CA PHE A 26 88.23 95.92 -59.95
C PHE A 26 87.68 95.90 -58.52
N GLU A 27 87.70 97.05 -57.82
CA GLU A 27 87.19 97.13 -56.44
C GLU A 27 85.67 96.94 -56.39
N ASN A 28 84.92 97.47 -57.38
CA ASN A 28 83.50 97.20 -57.54
C ASN A 28 83.21 95.72 -57.85
N ASP A 29 83.95 95.10 -58.76
CA ASP A 29 83.78 93.68 -59.09
C ASP A 29 84.11 92.76 -57.90
N PHE A 30 85.15 93.09 -57.13
CA PHE A 30 85.50 92.36 -55.91
C PHE A 30 84.42 92.50 -54.84
N LEU A 31 83.89 93.71 -54.62
CA LEU A 31 82.79 93.95 -53.68
C LEU A 31 81.49 93.26 -54.13
N GLN A 32 81.15 93.31 -55.41
CA GLN A 32 79.99 92.60 -55.96
C GLN A 32 80.12 91.07 -55.81
N ASN A 33 81.30 90.51 -56.08
CA ASN A 33 81.52 89.07 -55.90
C ASN A 33 81.47 88.65 -54.42
N LYS A 34 81.94 89.51 -53.51
CA LYS A 34 81.86 89.27 -52.07
C LYS A 34 80.42 89.37 -51.57
N ILE A 35 79.63 90.32 -52.08
CA ILE A 35 78.19 90.45 -51.80
C ILE A 35 77.45 89.21 -52.30
N LYS A 36 77.67 88.79 -53.56
CA LYS A 36 77.07 87.56 -54.12
C LYS A 36 77.44 86.32 -53.31
N ALA A 37 78.70 86.16 -52.91
CA ALA A 37 79.13 85.05 -52.08
C ALA A 37 78.48 85.07 -50.67
N THR A 38 78.26 86.25 -50.09
CA THR A 38 77.52 86.36 -48.82
C THR A 38 76.03 86.11 -49.00
N GLU A 39 75.42 86.56 -50.09
CA GLU A 39 74.02 86.31 -50.43
C GLU A 39 73.79 84.81 -50.63
N GLU A 40 74.61 84.13 -51.44
CA GLU A 40 74.58 82.68 -51.64
C GLU A 40 74.81 81.90 -50.32
N ALA A 41 75.71 82.36 -49.45
CA ALA A 41 75.93 81.74 -48.15
C ALA A 41 74.73 81.94 -47.21
N THR A 42 74.09 83.11 -47.23
CA THR A 42 72.86 83.36 -46.46
C THR A 42 71.68 82.57 -46.99
N GLU A 43 71.59 82.37 -48.30
CA GLU A 43 70.55 81.59 -48.96
C GLU A 43 70.71 80.09 -48.65
N LYS A 44 71.92 79.54 -48.77
CA LYS A 44 72.22 78.16 -48.33
C LYS A 44 71.94 77.93 -46.84
N ASN A 45 72.25 78.92 -45.99
CA ASN A 45 71.92 78.83 -44.56
C ASN A 45 70.40 78.87 -44.30
N ARG A 46 69.64 79.64 -45.09
CA ARG A 46 68.17 79.62 -45.04
C ARG A 46 67.60 78.29 -45.50
N GLU A 47 68.10 77.74 -46.61
CA GLU A 47 67.68 76.43 -47.11
C GLU A 47 67.97 75.31 -46.10
N LEU A 48 69.13 75.33 -45.44
CA LEU A 48 69.45 74.36 -44.38
C LEU A 48 68.53 74.51 -43.17
N ALA A 49 68.24 75.74 -42.74
CA ALA A 49 67.30 76.01 -41.65
C ALA A 49 65.88 75.53 -42.01
N ASP A 50 65.42 75.79 -43.23
CA ASP A 50 64.12 75.35 -43.74
C ASP A 50 64.04 73.82 -43.82
N GLN A 51 65.10 73.15 -44.29
CA GLN A 51 65.18 71.69 -44.29
C GLN A 51 65.15 71.10 -42.87
N GLU A 52 65.79 71.77 -41.90
CA GLU A 52 65.77 71.34 -40.51
C GLU A 52 64.37 71.52 -39.88
N ILE A 53 63.68 72.63 -40.19
CA ILE A 53 62.28 72.87 -39.80
C ILE A 53 61.36 71.80 -40.40
N VAL A 54 61.52 71.47 -41.68
CA VAL A 54 60.73 70.42 -42.34
C VAL A 54 60.98 69.05 -41.72
N LYS A 55 62.24 68.73 -41.36
CA LYS A 55 62.57 67.48 -40.65
C LYS A 55 61.92 67.44 -39.26
N ARG A 56 61.95 68.55 -38.50
CA ARG A 56 61.30 68.65 -37.18
C ARG A 56 59.78 68.46 -37.27
N ARG A 57 59.13 69.13 -38.22
CA ARG A 57 57.69 68.94 -38.48
C ARG A 57 57.34 67.50 -38.82
N LYS A 58 58.12 66.86 -39.71
CA LYS A 58 57.93 65.43 -40.04
C LYS A 58 58.12 64.51 -38.83
N THR A 59 59.00 64.83 -37.88
CA THR A 59 59.15 64.04 -36.66
C THR A 59 58.00 64.28 -35.66
N GLU A 60 57.51 65.51 -35.56
CA GLU A 60 56.34 65.85 -34.74
C GLU A 60 55.08 65.16 -35.28
N ASP A 61 54.86 65.18 -36.59
CA ASP A 61 53.74 64.49 -37.24
C ASP A 61 53.78 62.98 -36.99
N LYS A 62 54.97 62.36 -37.06
CA LYS A 62 55.16 60.94 -36.74
C LYS A 62 54.89 60.63 -35.27
N GLN A 63 55.28 61.51 -34.35
CA GLN A 63 54.99 61.35 -32.92
C GLN A 63 53.48 61.46 -32.67
N MET A 64 52.82 62.45 -33.28
CA MET A 64 51.37 62.63 -33.17
C MET A 64 50.59 61.43 -33.73
N GLN A 65 51.03 60.89 -34.87
CA GLN A 65 50.47 59.64 -35.41
C GLN A 65 50.67 58.46 -34.46
N PHE A 66 51.88 58.30 -33.91
CA PHE A 66 52.14 57.23 -32.94
C PHE A 66 51.27 57.35 -31.68
N TYR A 67 51.04 58.56 -31.18
CA TYR A 67 50.13 58.79 -30.05
C TYR A 67 48.68 58.45 -30.39
N ALA A 68 48.21 58.81 -31.59
CA ALA A 68 46.87 58.45 -32.06
C ALA A 68 46.72 56.92 -32.19
N ASP A 69 47.67 56.25 -32.84
CA ASP A 69 47.67 54.79 -33.00
C ASP A 69 47.72 54.07 -31.65
N ALA A 70 48.56 54.54 -30.72
CA ALA A 70 48.65 53.98 -29.38
C ALA A 70 47.33 54.16 -28.58
N GLN A 71 46.65 55.29 -28.76
CA GLN A 71 45.36 55.55 -28.15
C GLN A 71 44.27 54.62 -28.71
N ASP A 72 44.24 54.41 -30.02
CA ASP A 72 43.31 53.50 -30.68
C ASP A 72 43.53 52.04 -30.26
N VAL A 73 44.78 51.60 -30.20
CA VAL A 73 45.14 50.26 -29.69
C VAL A 73 44.70 50.10 -28.23
N ARG A 74 44.90 51.12 -27.40
CA ARG A 74 44.47 51.10 -25.99
C ARG A 74 42.94 51.03 -25.87
N ALA A 75 42.21 51.79 -26.69
CA ALA A 75 40.75 51.74 -26.73
C ALA A 75 40.24 50.37 -27.18
N TYR A 76 40.84 49.79 -28.22
CA TYR A 76 40.51 48.45 -28.71
C TYR A 76 40.77 47.38 -27.65
N LEU A 77 41.95 47.40 -26.99
CA LEU A 77 42.28 46.46 -25.93
C LEU A 77 41.34 46.60 -24.73
N SER A 78 40.96 47.83 -24.35
CA SER A 78 39.99 48.08 -23.30
C SER A 78 38.60 47.52 -23.65
N MET A 79 38.12 47.76 -24.88
CA MET A 79 36.87 47.17 -25.37
C MET A 79 36.91 45.65 -25.36
N LYS A 80 38.00 45.03 -25.84
CA LYS A 80 38.16 43.58 -25.84
C LYS A 80 38.23 42.99 -24.43
N HIS A 81 38.86 43.69 -23.49
CA HIS A 81 38.87 43.31 -22.09
C HIS A 81 37.44 43.35 -21.49
N ASN A 82 36.70 44.42 -21.76
CA ASN A 82 35.30 44.56 -21.34
C ASN A 82 34.39 43.50 -21.96
N GLU A 83 34.58 43.16 -23.24
CA GLU A 83 33.84 42.09 -23.92
C GLU A 83 34.10 40.74 -23.25
N LYS A 84 35.36 40.44 -22.91
CA LYS A 84 35.73 39.22 -22.16
C LYS A 84 35.11 39.20 -20.76
N ASN A 85 35.13 40.31 -20.04
CA ASN A 85 34.53 40.40 -18.71
C ASN A 85 33.01 40.21 -18.76
N ARG A 86 32.32 40.79 -19.75
CA ARG A 86 30.88 40.56 -19.97
C ARG A 86 30.57 39.10 -20.28
N LYS A 87 31.37 38.45 -21.14
CA LYS A 87 31.22 37.01 -21.42
C LYS A 87 31.45 36.18 -20.16
N LYS A 88 32.48 36.48 -19.38
CA LYS A 88 32.76 35.80 -18.11
C LYS A 88 31.58 35.92 -17.15
N GLN A 89 31.06 37.12 -16.93
CA GLN A 89 29.88 37.36 -16.08
C GLN A 89 28.64 36.62 -16.59
N TYR A 90 28.41 36.59 -17.90
CA TYR A 90 27.30 35.84 -18.49
C TYR A 90 27.39 34.34 -18.19
N TYR A 91 28.58 33.73 -18.36
CA TYR A 91 28.76 32.31 -18.07
C TYR A 91 28.73 32.00 -16.57
N GLU A 92 29.23 32.89 -15.71
CA GLU A 92 29.10 32.77 -14.25
C GLU A 92 27.64 32.80 -13.81
N LYS A 93 26.85 33.74 -14.34
CA LYS A 93 25.40 33.78 -14.07
C LYS A 93 24.70 32.53 -14.56
N LYS A 94 24.99 32.08 -15.79
CA LYS A 94 24.41 30.86 -16.35
C LYS A 94 24.75 29.63 -15.51
N LEU A 95 25.99 29.54 -15.00
CA LEU A 95 26.40 28.48 -14.10
C LEU A 95 25.63 28.52 -12.78
N GLN A 96 25.43 29.70 -12.20
CA GLN A 96 24.61 29.87 -11.00
C GLN A 96 23.16 29.44 -11.24
N ASP A 97 22.53 29.90 -12.33
CA ASP A 97 21.16 29.52 -12.69
C ASP A 97 21.04 27.98 -12.84
N THR A 98 22.04 27.32 -13.45
CA THR A 98 22.03 25.84 -13.56
C THR A 98 22.18 25.14 -12.21
N ARG A 99 22.99 25.68 -11.30
CA ARG A 99 23.15 25.13 -9.94
C ARG A 99 21.87 25.28 -9.12
N GLU A 100 21.19 26.41 -9.22
CA GLU A 100 19.91 26.65 -8.57
C GLU A 100 18.82 25.72 -9.13
N ARG A 101 18.74 25.57 -10.46
CA ARG A 101 17.82 24.60 -11.09
C ARG A 101 18.09 23.16 -10.63
N TYR A 102 19.36 22.76 -10.56
CA TYR A 102 19.73 21.44 -10.07
C TYR A 102 19.34 21.26 -8.59
N LYS A 103 19.57 22.26 -7.74
CA LYS A 103 19.18 22.23 -6.33
C LYS A 103 17.66 22.10 -6.18
N ASN A 104 16.88 22.86 -6.95
CA ASN A 104 15.43 22.81 -6.94
C ASN A 104 14.91 21.44 -7.42
N LEU A 105 15.52 20.87 -8.46
CA LEU A 105 15.19 19.53 -8.93
C LEU A 105 15.51 18.47 -7.87
N LEU A 106 16.64 18.58 -7.19
CA LEU A 106 17.03 17.66 -6.11
C LEU A 106 16.01 17.71 -4.96
N THR A 107 15.57 18.91 -4.55
CA THR A 107 14.53 19.06 -3.53
C THR A 107 13.17 18.52 -3.98
N ASP A 108 12.78 18.72 -5.24
CA ASP A 108 11.53 18.16 -5.78
C ASP A 108 11.57 16.62 -5.79
N LEU A 109 12.67 16.03 -6.26
CA LEU A 109 12.89 14.58 -6.24
C LEU A 109 12.89 14.02 -4.81
N GLN A 110 13.51 14.71 -3.85
CA GLN A 110 13.48 14.32 -2.44
C GLN A 110 12.04 14.32 -1.90
N SER A 111 11.27 15.37 -2.20
CA SER A 111 9.87 15.48 -1.76
C SER A 111 8.98 14.37 -2.36
N LYS A 112 9.22 14.01 -3.63
CA LYS A 112 8.52 12.92 -4.31
C LYS A 112 8.86 11.56 -3.71
N LEU A 113 10.13 11.34 -3.37
CA LEU A 113 10.59 10.13 -2.69
C LEU A 113 9.91 10.00 -1.31
N ASP A 114 9.85 11.08 -0.53
CA ASP A 114 9.23 11.06 0.80
C ASP A 114 7.72 10.84 0.73
N LYS A 115 7.02 11.45 -0.24
CA LYS A 115 5.60 11.16 -0.51
C LYS A 115 5.38 9.70 -0.90
N LEU A 116 6.24 9.13 -1.74
CA LEU A 116 6.15 7.73 -2.16
C LEU A 116 6.34 6.78 -0.96
N LYS A 117 7.32 7.04 -0.09
CA LYS A 117 7.54 6.25 1.13
C LYS A 117 6.33 6.29 2.06
N GLN A 118 5.79 7.48 2.31
CA GLN A 118 4.58 7.63 3.12
C GLN A 118 3.39 6.85 2.53
N SER A 119 3.19 6.92 1.21
CA SER A 119 2.15 6.15 0.53
C SER A 119 2.35 4.64 0.69
N GLN A 120 3.58 4.16 0.52
CA GLN A 120 3.90 2.74 0.69
C GLN A 120 3.70 2.27 2.13
N ASP A 121 4.08 3.07 3.13
CA ASP A 121 3.88 2.73 4.54
C ASP A 121 2.38 2.62 4.90
N ILE A 122 1.54 3.50 4.33
CA ILE A 122 0.08 3.43 4.49
C ILE A 122 -0.46 2.15 3.85
N GLU A 123 -0.06 1.84 2.63
CA GLU A 123 -0.51 0.64 1.89
C GLU A 123 -0.08 -0.65 2.62
N LEU A 124 1.17 -0.72 3.08
CA LEU A 124 1.68 -1.84 3.87
C LEU A 124 0.90 -2.02 5.18
N THR A 125 0.52 -0.92 5.84
CA THR A 125 -0.28 -0.96 7.06
C THR A 125 -1.69 -1.49 6.79
N GLN A 126 -2.33 -1.06 5.69
CA GLN A 126 -3.64 -1.55 5.27
C GLN A 126 -3.62 -3.03 4.90
N LEU A 127 -2.61 -3.47 4.13
CA LEU A 127 -2.42 -4.88 3.78
C LEU A 127 -2.17 -5.74 5.02
N THR A 128 -1.34 -5.27 5.95
CA THR A 128 -1.08 -5.96 7.21
C THR A 128 -2.35 -6.14 8.05
N ASN A 129 -3.18 -5.10 8.14
CA ASN A 129 -4.45 -5.18 8.87
C ASN A 129 -5.45 -6.13 8.19
N THR A 130 -5.50 -6.11 6.86
CA THR A 130 -6.33 -7.03 6.07
C THR A 130 -5.89 -8.48 6.28
N LEU A 131 -4.58 -8.73 6.29
CA LEU A 131 -4.02 -10.06 6.51
C LEU A 131 -4.30 -10.56 7.94
N LYS A 132 -4.20 -9.69 8.96
CA LYS A 132 -4.61 -10.01 10.33
C LYS A 132 -6.10 -10.37 10.42
N ALA A 133 -6.98 -9.60 9.77
CA ALA A 133 -8.41 -9.87 9.75
C ALA A 133 -8.76 -11.18 9.00
N ASN A 134 -8.05 -11.49 7.92
CA ASN A 134 -8.22 -12.75 7.21
C ASN A 134 -7.73 -13.95 8.03
N LYS A 135 -6.64 -13.79 8.78
CA LYS A 135 -6.17 -14.82 9.72
C LYS A 135 -7.21 -15.12 10.79
N THR A 136 -7.77 -14.09 11.45
CA THR A 136 -8.81 -14.30 12.47
C THR A 136 -10.07 -14.94 11.89
N ARG A 137 -10.49 -14.55 10.67
CA ARG A 137 -11.60 -15.21 9.97
C ARG A 137 -11.32 -16.69 9.68
N ARG A 138 -10.12 -17.01 9.17
CA ARG A 138 -9.72 -18.39 8.92
C ARG A 138 -9.72 -19.23 10.20
N ASP A 139 -9.17 -18.69 11.28
CA ASP A 139 -9.10 -19.38 12.56
C ASP A 139 -10.52 -19.59 13.15
N SER A 140 -11.44 -18.63 12.95
CA SER A 140 -12.85 -18.80 13.33
C SER A 140 -13.56 -19.87 12.48
N LEU A 141 -13.31 -19.92 11.17
CA LEU A 141 -13.85 -20.96 10.28
C LEU A 141 -13.33 -22.35 10.65
N ALA A 142 -12.05 -22.47 10.99
CA ALA A 142 -11.48 -23.72 11.48
C ALA A 142 -12.15 -24.19 12.78
N THR A 143 -12.46 -23.24 13.68
CA THR A 143 -13.18 -23.54 14.92
C THR A 143 -14.62 -24.00 14.65
N VAL A 144 -15.33 -23.33 13.72
CA VAL A 144 -16.67 -23.74 13.30
C VAL A 144 -16.65 -25.14 12.67
N ALA A 145 -15.70 -25.43 11.77
CA ALA A 145 -15.56 -26.75 11.16
C ALA A 145 -15.26 -27.84 12.20
N ALA A 146 -14.46 -27.54 13.23
CA ALA A 146 -14.22 -28.45 14.34
C ALA A 146 -15.51 -28.74 15.14
N LEU A 147 -16.30 -27.71 15.44
CA LEU A 147 -17.59 -27.84 16.13
C LEU A 147 -18.61 -28.61 15.28
N GLU A 148 -18.69 -28.36 13.97
CA GLU A 148 -19.57 -29.11 13.07
C GLU A 148 -19.21 -30.60 13.03
N ASN A 149 -17.92 -30.92 13.01
CA ASN A 149 -17.46 -32.30 13.06
C ASN A 149 -17.78 -32.96 14.41
N GLN A 150 -17.67 -32.24 15.51
CA GLN A 150 -18.09 -32.73 16.83
C GLN A 150 -19.60 -32.98 16.87
N LEU A 151 -20.41 -32.03 16.40
CA LEU A 151 -21.87 -32.16 16.38
C LEU A 151 -22.33 -33.34 15.51
N LYS A 152 -21.68 -33.59 14.37
CA LYS A 152 -21.93 -34.78 13.54
C LYS A 152 -21.65 -36.09 14.28
N ARG A 153 -20.59 -36.15 15.10
CA ARG A 153 -20.29 -37.33 15.92
C ARG A 153 -21.34 -37.52 17.02
N GLU A 154 -21.72 -36.45 17.71
CA GLU A 154 -22.75 -36.49 18.75
C GLU A 154 -24.11 -36.93 18.19
N ILE A 155 -24.49 -36.44 17.00
CA ILE A 155 -25.71 -36.89 16.30
C ILE A 155 -25.62 -38.38 15.97
N ALA A 156 -24.50 -38.86 15.41
CA ALA A 156 -24.32 -40.27 15.08
C ALA A 156 -24.39 -41.17 16.33
N GLU A 157 -23.78 -40.76 17.44
CA GLU A 157 -23.86 -41.45 18.73
C GLU A 157 -25.30 -41.47 19.27
N ALA A 158 -26.02 -40.34 19.19
CA ALA A 158 -27.42 -40.25 19.62
C ALA A 158 -28.34 -41.14 18.77
N GLU A 159 -28.17 -41.15 17.45
CA GLU A 159 -28.92 -42.03 16.53
C GLU A 159 -28.65 -43.51 16.82
N GLN A 160 -27.39 -43.87 17.08
CA GLN A 160 -27.03 -45.23 17.44
C GLN A 160 -27.65 -45.64 18.77
N THR A 161 -27.63 -44.74 19.76
CA THR A 161 -28.23 -44.96 21.08
C THR A 161 -29.74 -45.16 20.96
N MET A 162 -30.46 -44.28 20.25
CA MET A 162 -31.90 -44.43 20.00
C MET A 162 -32.23 -45.75 19.29
N LYS A 163 -31.40 -46.16 18.32
CA LYS A 163 -31.59 -47.43 17.61
C LYS A 163 -31.42 -48.64 18.53
N THR A 164 -30.48 -48.58 19.47
CA THR A 164 -30.30 -49.63 20.48
C THR A 164 -31.42 -49.66 21.51
N GLU A 165 -31.89 -48.50 21.98
CA GLU A 165 -33.02 -48.40 22.91
C GLU A 165 -34.31 -48.88 22.27
N SER A 166 -34.58 -48.51 21.00
CA SER A 166 -35.75 -48.98 20.26
C SER A 166 -35.75 -50.51 20.12
N LYS A 167 -34.59 -51.12 19.83
CA LYS A 167 -34.47 -52.58 19.82
C LYS A 167 -34.71 -53.19 21.21
N HIS A 168 -34.15 -52.59 22.26
CA HIS A 168 -34.32 -53.10 23.62
C HIS A 168 -35.78 -53.01 24.08
N GLN A 169 -36.45 -51.88 23.83
CA GLN A 169 -37.88 -51.70 24.06
C GLN A 169 -38.73 -52.71 23.28
N GLY A 170 -38.40 -52.95 22.01
CA GLY A 170 -39.09 -53.97 21.20
C GLY A 170 -38.99 -55.37 21.80
N ILE A 171 -37.80 -55.75 22.29
CA ILE A 171 -37.59 -57.03 22.99
C ILE A 171 -38.37 -57.08 24.31
N GLN A 172 -38.30 -56.03 25.13
CA GLN A 172 -39.04 -55.96 26.40
C GLN A 172 -40.55 -56.05 26.18
N MET A 173 -41.10 -55.33 25.20
CA MET A 173 -42.52 -55.38 24.86
C MET A 173 -42.93 -56.77 24.34
N SER A 174 -42.09 -57.39 23.51
CA SER A 174 -42.36 -58.76 23.03
C SER A 174 -42.33 -59.78 24.18
N GLN A 175 -41.40 -59.65 25.12
CA GLN A 175 -41.33 -60.50 26.31
C GLN A 175 -42.54 -60.28 27.21
N ALA A 176 -42.89 -59.02 27.50
CA ALA A 176 -44.07 -58.69 28.28
C ALA A 176 -45.36 -59.22 27.64
N HIS A 177 -45.49 -59.16 26.31
CA HIS A 177 -46.63 -59.75 25.61
C HIS A 177 -46.66 -61.27 25.68
N ALA A 178 -45.51 -61.94 25.57
CA ALA A 178 -45.43 -63.40 25.72
C ALA A 178 -45.80 -63.83 27.15
N GLU A 179 -45.21 -63.18 28.15
CA GLU A 179 -45.52 -63.42 29.57
C GLU A 179 -47.00 -63.15 29.88
N TYR A 180 -47.57 -62.08 29.33
CA TYR A 180 -48.99 -61.77 29.47
C TYR A 180 -49.86 -62.86 28.83
N SER A 181 -49.55 -63.31 27.62
CA SER A 181 -50.28 -64.39 26.93
C SER A 181 -50.21 -65.70 27.72
N ASP A 182 -49.04 -66.07 28.21
CA ASP A 182 -48.83 -67.26 29.03
C ASP A 182 -49.56 -67.17 30.38
N LEU A 183 -49.59 -65.98 30.97
CA LEU A 183 -50.33 -65.70 32.19
C LEU A 183 -51.83 -65.80 31.94
N VAL A 184 -52.36 -65.18 30.89
CA VAL A 184 -53.77 -65.30 30.50
C VAL A 184 -54.15 -66.75 30.25
N GLY A 185 -53.32 -67.52 29.53
CA GLY A 185 -53.55 -68.94 29.31
C GLY A 185 -53.54 -69.78 30.59
N ARG A 186 -52.67 -69.45 31.55
CA ARG A 186 -52.66 -70.06 32.89
C ARG A 186 -53.90 -69.68 33.70
N HIS A 187 -54.23 -68.40 33.76
CA HIS A 187 -55.42 -67.91 34.46
C HIS A 187 -56.70 -68.49 33.86
N GLU A 188 -56.81 -68.65 32.54
CA GLU A 188 -57.99 -69.26 31.92
C GLU A 188 -58.12 -70.75 32.31
N LYS A 189 -57.01 -71.48 32.39
CA LYS A 189 -57.00 -72.87 32.88
C LYS A 189 -57.35 -72.94 34.37
N GLU A 190 -56.74 -72.11 35.20
CA GLU A 190 -57.04 -72.02 36.63
C GLU A 190 -58.48 -71.60 36.87
N LEU A 191 -59.04 -70.67 36.10
CA LEU A 191 -60.45 -70.29 36.20
C LEU A 191 -61.36 -71.45 35.82
N LYS A 192 -61.08 -72.16 34.72
CA LYS A 192 -61.86 -73.35 34.33
C LYS A 192 -61.80 -74.43 35.39
N GLU A 193 -60.62 -74.72 35.94
CA GLU A 193 -60.46 -75.69 37.02
C GLU A 193 -61.11 -75.24 38.31
N SER A 194 -61.01 -73.95 38.67
CA SER A 194 -61.61 -73.37 39.86
C SER A 194 -63.13 -73.36 39.75
N VAL A 195 -63.69 -72.95 38.61
CA VAL A 195 -65.13 -73.03 38.32
C VAL A 195 -65.62 -74.48 38.40
N MET A 196 -64.90 -75.44 37.82
CA MET A 196 -65.27 -76.86 37.93
C MET A 196 -65.18 -77.38 39.38
N ARG A 197 -64.17 -76.95 40.14
CA ARG A 197 -64.02 -77.28 41.56
C ARG A 197 -65.10 -76.63 42.42
N GLU A 198 -65.44 -75.37 42.18
CA GLU A 198 -66.52 -74.62 42.85
C GLU A 198 -67.89 -75.18 42.46
N GLU A 199 -68.14 -75.54 41.20
CA GLU A 199 -69.35 -76.26 40.79
C GLU A 199 -69.47 -77.61 41.52
N ALA A 200 -68.36 -78.32 41.73
CA ALA A 200 -68.33 -79.54 42.52
C ALA A 200 -68.53 -79.28 44.03
N LYS A 201 -67.91 -78.22 44.58
CA LYS A 201 -68.04 -77.80 45.99
C LYS A 201 -69.45 -77.30 46.31
N ASN A 202 -70.05 -76.51 45.42
CA ASN A 202 -71.41 -75.98 45.51
C ASN A 202 -72.47 -77.09 45.44
N ARG A 203 -72.20 -78.21 44.73
CA ARG A 203 -73.05 -79.42 44.80
C ARG A 203 -72.97 -80.14 46.15
N SER A 204 -71.93 -79.90 46.96
CA SER A 204 -71.74 -80.48 48.29
C SER A 204 -71.88 -79.48 49.44
N MET A 205 -72.40 -78.28 49.18
CA MET A 205 -72.43 -77.22 50.20
C MET A 205 -73.39 -77.53 51.35
N THR A 206 -72.82 -77.59 52.55
CA THR A 206 -73.50 -77.49 53.84
C THR A 206 -73.13 -76.16 54.50
N GLN A 207 -73.96 -75.69 55.43
CA GLN A 207 -73.90 -74.34 56.02
C GLN A 207 -72.54 -73.93 56.61
N GLU A 208 -71.76 -74.87 57.12
CA GLU A 208 -70.42 -74.66 57.69
C GLU A 208 -69.35 -74.29 56.63
N ASN A 209 -69.51 -74.79 55.40
CA ASN A 209 -68.57 -74.47 54.31
C ASN A 209 -68.78 -73.05 53.75
N LEU A 210 -69.99 -72.51 53.85
CA LEU A 210 -70.28 -71.11 53.47
C LEU A 210 -69.60 -70.11 54.42
N GLU A 211 -69.55 -70.41 55.71
CA GLU A 211 -68.88 -69.56 56.69
C GLU A 211 -67.36 -69.49 56.43
N ASN A 212 -66.72 -70.62 56.09
CA ASN A 212 -65.31 -70.64 55.73
C ASN A 212 -65.01 -69.88 54.42
N THR A 213 -65.86 -70.00 53.39
CA THR A 213 -65.69 -69.24 52.14
C THR A 213 -65.84 -67.73 52.36
N VAL A 214 -66.73 -67.30 53.24
CA VAL A 214 -66.87 -65.88 53.62
C VAL A 214 -65.61 -65.39 54.33
N ILE A 215 -65.00 -66.19 55.21
CA ILE A 215 -63.74 -65.86 55.88
C ILE A 215 -62.59 -65.72 54.87
N GLU A 216 -62.46 -66.64 53.91
CA GLU A 216 -61.43 -66.55 52.85
C GLU A 216 -61.62 -65.30 51.97
N MET A 217 -62.86 -64.98 51.59
CA MET A 217 -63.16 -63.76 50.85
C MET A 217 -62.81 -62.48 51.64
N MET A 218 -63.01 -62.47 52.97
CA MET A 218 -62.60 -61.33 53.79
C MET A 218 -61.07 -61.17 53.81
N ILE A 219 -60.32 -62.27 53.86
CA ILE A 219 -58.84 -62.23 53.80
C ILE A 219 -58.35 -61.70 52.45
N GLU A 220 -58.95 -62.14 51.33
CA GLU A 220 -58.62 -61.60 50.00
C GLU A 220 -58.93 -60.11 49.89
N LYS A 221 -60.07 -59.66 50.42
CA LYS A 221 -60.44 -58.23 50.45
C LYS A 221 -59.43 -57.41 51.25
N ASP A 222 -58.91 -57.93 52.36
CA ASP A 222 -57.89 -57.25 53.15
C ASP A 222 -56.52 -57.21 52.43
N ALA A 223 -56.17 -58.26 51.68
CA ALA A 223 -54.98 -58.29 50.83
C ALA A 223 -55.08 -57.30 49.66
N GLU A 224 -56.25 -57.15 49.06
CA GLU A 224 -56.50 -56.19 47.99
C GLU A 224 -56.47 -54.75 48.52
N LYS A 225 -57.06 -54.51 49.70
CA LYS A 225 -57.00 -53.22 50.40
C LYS A 225 -55.57 -52.80 50.72
N THR A 226 -54.70 -53.72 51.12
CA THR A 226 -53.28 -53.41 51.39
C THR A 226 -52.51 -53.09 50.11
N LYS A 227 -52.78 -53.77 48.99
CA LYS A 227 -52.22 -53.40 47.67
C LYS A 227 -52.64 -51.99 47.24
N LEU A 228 -53.93 -51.68 47.30
CA LEU A 228 -54.46 -50.35 46.98
C LEU A 228 -53.84 -49.26 47.86
N THR A 229 -53.65 -49.54 49.16
CA THR A 229 -53.01 -48.60 50.08
C THR A 229 -51.56 -48.30 49.67
N ASN A 230 -50.83 -49.29 49.17
CA ASN A 230 -49.47 -49.11 48.68
C ASN A 230 -49.42 -48.34 47.35
N GLU A 231 -50.38 -48.54 46.46
CA GLU A 231 -50.50 -47.75 45.23
C GLU A 231 -50.82 -46.28 45.52
N VAL A 232 -51.71 -46.01 46.48
CA VAL A 232 -51.99 -44.63 46.94
C VAL A 232 -50.72 -43.94 47.45
N LYS A 233 -49.85 -44.66 48.18
CA LYS A 233 -48.55 -44.11 48.61
C LYS A 233 -47.63 -43.77 47.43
N LYS A 234 -47.58 -44.63 46.40
CA LYS A 234 -46.82 -44.36 45.17
C LYS A 234 -47.36 -43.14 44.43
N SER A 235 -48.68 -43.03 44.29
CA SER A 235 -49.33 -41.87 43.67
C SER A 235 -49.05 -40.57 44.43
N LYS A 236 -48.99 -40.62 45.77
CA LYS A 236 -48.59 -39.48 46.59
C LYS A 236 -47.15 -39.03 46.31
N ALA A 237 -46.21 -39.96 46.21
CA ALA A 237 -44.81 -39.65 45.88
C ALA A 237 -44.66 -39.04 44.47
N ILE A 238 -45.48 -39.48 43.50
CA ILE A 238 -45.52 -38.88 42.15
C ILE A 238 -46.05 -37.44 42.22
N ALA A 239 -47.09 -37.18 43.03
CA ALA A 239 -47.62 -35.84 43.21
C ALA A 239 -46.58 -34.88 43.82
N GLU A 240 -45.82 -35.34 44.82
CA GLU A 240 -44.72 -34.56 45.43
C GLU A 240 -43.61 -34.25 44.41
N ARG A 241 -43.24 -35.21 43.55
CA ARG A 241 -42.27 -34.99 42.46
C ARG A 241 -42.79 -33.97 41.43
N ASN A 242 -44.09 -33.99 41.13
CA ASN A 242 -44.70 -33.01 40.22
C ASN A 242 -44.69 -31.59 40.78
N THR A 243 -44.85 -31.43 42.10
CA THR A 243 -44.71 -30.12 42.75
C THR A 243 -43.28 -29.59 42.65
N GLU A 244 -42.26 -30.43 42.85
CA GLU A 244 -40.85 -30.03 42.68
C GLU A 244 -40.53 -29.61 41.22
N LEU A 245 -41.10 -30.33 40.24
CA LEU A 245 -40.93 -29.98 38.83
C LEU A 245 -41.59 -28.63 38.49
N MET A 246 -42.75 -28.33 39.08
CA MET A 246 -43.42 -27.04 38.90
C MET A 246 -42.57 -25.89 39.46
N GLU A 247 -41.95 -26.07 40.63
CA GLU A 247 -41.04 -25.08 41.22
C GLU A 247 -39.78 -24.88 40.35
N LYS A 248 -39.17 -25.96 39.85
CA LYS A 248 -38.03 -25.86 38.92
C LYS A 248 -38.40 -25.13 37.63
N ASN A 249 -39.56 -25.40 37.05
CA ASN A 249 -40.03 -24.68 35.87
C ASN A 249 -40.22 -23.18 36.15
N LYS A 250 -40.77 -22.82 37.31
CA LYS A 250 -40.89 -21.41 37.71
C LYS A 250 -39.51 -20.73 37.81
N GLN A 251 -38.51 -21.40 38.35
CA GLN A 251 -37.13 -20.90 38.41
C GLN A 251 -36.53 -20.71 37.01
N LEU A 252 -36.76 -21.65 36.08
CA LEU A 252 -36.28 -21.55 34.71
C LEU A 252 -36.88 -20.35 33.97
N TYR A 253 -38.18 -20.09 34.14
CA TYR A 253 -38.80 -18.88 33.57
C TYR A 253 -38.19 -17.61 34.12
N MET A 254 -37.93 -17.56 35.44
CA MET A 254 -37.30 -16.40 36.08
C MET A 254 -35.87 -16.16 35.53
N ASN A 255 -35.09 -17.22 35.34
CA ASN A 255 -33.75 -17.15 34.77
C ASN A 255 -33.78 -16.71 33.30
N ARG A 256 -34.74 -17.21 32.51
CA ARG A 256 -34.94 -16.77 31.12
C ARG A 256 -35.23 -15.27 31.06
N ASP A 257 -36.11 -14.78 31.92
CA ASP A 257 -36.48 -13.36 31.94
C ASP A 257 -35.30 -12.47 32.39
N LEU A 258 -34.48 -12.96 33.33
CA LEU A 258 -33.23 -12.29 33.73
C LEU A 258 -32.25 -12.19 32.55
N LEU A 259 -32.00 -13.30 31.85
CA LEU A 259 -31.13 -13.35 30.68
C LEU A 259 -31.62 -12.45 29.56
N GLN A 260 -32.94 -12.38 29.34
CA GLN A 260 -33.53 -11.47 28.36
C GLN A 260 -33.25 -10.00 28.72
N SER A 261 -33.41 -9.63 30.00
CA SER A 261 -33.08 -8.29 30.48
C SER A 261 -31.60 -7.93 30.30
N GLU A 262 -30.70 -8.87 30.54
CA GLU A 262 -29.26 -8.70 30.29
C GLU A 262 -28.96 -8.52 28.80
N CYS A 263 -29.58 -9.32 27.93
CA CYS A 263 -29.44 -9.21 26.48
C CYS A 263 -29.94 -7.84 25.99
N ASP A 264 -31.11 -7.38 26.46
CA ASP A 264 -31.67 -6.09 26.07
C ASP A 264 -30.77 -4.92 26.53
N SER A 265 -30.16 -5.03 27.71
CA SER A 265 -29.18 -4.07 28.23
C SER A 265 -27.91 -4.02 27.36
N LEU A 266 -27.39 -5.17 26.96
CA LEU A 266 -26.24 -5.27 26.05
C LEU A 266 -26.57 -4.71 24.67
N GLN A 267 -27.73 -5.03 24.11
CA GLN A 267 -28.21 -4.51 22.82
C GLN A 267 -28.27 -2.97 22.83
N LYS A 268 -28.77 -2.37 23.93
CA LYS A 268 -28.79 -0.91 24.11
C LYS A 268 -27.39 -0.31 24.15
N ARG A 269 -26.43 -0.97 24.82
CA ARG A 269 -25.03 -0.52 24.86
C ARG A 269 -24.37 -0.59 23.48
N ILE A 270 -24.56 -1.70 22.76
CA ILE A 270 -24.05 -1.88 21.40
C ILE A 270 -24.61 -0.78 20.49
N SER A 271 -25.93 -0.58 20.49
CA SER A 271 -26.57 0.45 19.67
C SER A 271 -26.05 1.86 19.98
N LYS A 272 -25.79 2.17 21.26
CA LYS A 272 -25.20 3.44 21.67
C LYS A 272 -23.77 3.60 21.15
N ASN A 273 -22.95 2.55 21.27
CA ASN A 273 -21.58 2.54 20.78
C ASN A 273 -21.54 2.69 19.24
N ASP A 274 -22.41 1.99 18.52
CA ASP A 274 -22.54 2.11 17.07
C ASP A 274 -22.90 3.54 16.65
N ALA A 275 -23.83 4.18 17.36
CA ALA A 275 -24.14 5.59 17.14
C ALA A 275 -22.94 6.50 17.38
N THR A 276 -22.14 6.24 18.42
CA THR A 276 -20.93 7.04 18.72
C THR A 276 -19.83 6.82 17.68
N ILE A 277 -19.67 5.59 17.19
CA ILE A 277 -18.74 5.27 16.11
C ILE A 277 -19.15 5.99 14.83
N ARG A 278 -20.44 6.00 14.49
CA ARG A 278 -20.94 6.75 13.32
C ARG A 278 -20.65 8.24 13.43
N THR A 279 -20.89 8.86 14.58
CA THR A 279 -20.55 10.28 14.77
C THR A 279 -19.06 10.53 14.60
N PHE A 280 -18.19 9.67 15.16
CA PHE A 280 -16.74 9.82 14.96
C PHE A 280 -16.30 9.61 13.51
N VAL A 281 -16.93 8.67 12.80
CA VAL A 281 -16.68 8.46 11.36
C VAL A 281 -17.10 9.67 10.54
N ASP A 282 -18.25 10.28 10.86
CA ASP A 282 -18.73 11.46 10.16
C ASP A 282 -17.88 12.70 10.49
N GLU A 283 -17.41 12.84 11.73
CA GLU A 283 -16.45 13.87 12.14
C GLU A 283 -15.10 13.71 11.42
N LEU A 284 -14.59 12.47 11.30
CA LEU A 284 -13.36 12.18 10.54
C LEU A 284 -13.52 12.49 9.05
N LYS A 285 -14.66 12.12 8.44
CA LYS A 285 -14.96 12.48 7.05
C LYS A 285 -15.03 14.00 6.85
N ALA A 286 -15.67 14.72 7.78
CA ALA A 286 -15.72 16.17 7.73
C ALA A 286 -14.33 16.81 7.89
N HIS A 287 -13.48 16.23 8.75
CA HIS A 287 -12.09 16.67 8.92
C HIS A 287 -11.24 16.40 7.66
N ASP A 288 -11.37 15.21 7.05
CA ASP A 288 -10.69 14.87 5.79
C ASP A 288 -11.17 15.75 4.63
N GLN A 289 -12.47 16.09 4.59
CA GLN A 289 -12.99 17.03 3.60
C GLN A 289 -12.44 18.45 3.81
N LYS A 290 -12.33 18.92 5.06
CA LYS A 290 -11.70 20.22 5.36
C LYS A 290 -10.22 20.23 4.98
N LEU A 291 -9.47 19.18 5.31
CA LEU A 291 -8.06 19.06 4.91
C LEU A 291 -7.88 19.04 3.39
N LYS A 292 -8.80 18.42 2.65
CA LYS A 292 -8.78 18.45 1.17
C LYS A 292 -9.09 19.84 0.62
N ILE A 293 -10.04 20.55 1.21
CA ILE A 293 -10.37 21.93 0.82
C ILE A 293 -9.20 22.87 1.15
N ASP A 294 -8.57 22.75 2.32
CA ASP A 294 -7.42 23.56 2.70
C ASP A 294 -6.20 23.29 1.80
N ALA A 295 -5.99 22.03 1.37
CA ALA A 295 -4.94 21.67 0.41
C ALA A 295 -5.21 22.19 -1.02
N GLU A 296 -6.47 22.38 -1.42
CA GLU A 296 -6.85 23.03 -2.69
C GLU A 296 -6.87 24.57 -2.58
N SER A 297 -6.96 25.11 -1.35
CA SER A 297 -6.95 26.54 -1.07
C SER A 297 -5.53 27.13 -0.98
N GLU A 298 -4.51 26.32 -0.71
CA GLU A 298 -3.10 26.76 -0.63
C GLU A 298 -2.42 27.03 -1.99
N GLU A 299 -3.08 26.76 -3.12
CA GLU A 299 -2.57 27.15 -4.46
C GLU A 299 -3.05 28.52 -4.95
N VAL A 300 -3.85 29.27 -4.19
CA VAL A 300 -4.28 30.62 -4.60
C VAL A 300 -4.21 31.63 -3.45
N SER A 301 -3.22 32.53 -3.59
CA SER A 301 -3.17 33.91 -3.09
C SER A 301 -2.64 34.15 -1.67
N ASP A 302 -1.46 34.78 -1.63
CA ASP A 302 -1.11 35.80 -0.64
C ASP A 302 -2.27 36.80 -0.48
N ASN A 303 -2.76 37.02 0.74
CA ASN A 303 -2.67 38.29 1.47
C ASN A 303 -3.61 38.37 2.69
N GLU A 304 -3.02 38.94 3.74
CA GLU A 304 -3.61 39.75 4.82
C GLU A 304 -4.22 39.11 6.08
N GLU A 305 -3.82 39.74 7.18
CA GLU A 305 -4.10 39.50 8.60
C GLU A 305 -5.59 39.64 8.95
N GLN A 306 -6.09 38.86 9.91
CA GLN A 306 -6.66 39.40 11.17
C GLN A 306 -7.16 38.31 12.15
N GLU A 307 -6.67 38.45 13.39
CA GLU A 307 -7.31 38.27 14.70
C GLU A 307 -8.24 37.06 15.04
N LYS A 308 -7.81 36.35 16.10
CA LYS A 308 -8.59 35.55 17.08
C LYS A 308 -9.65 36.42 17.84
N PRO A 309 -10.45 35.86 18.78
CA PRO A 309 -11.25 34.62 18.82
C PRO A 309 -12.67 34.85 19.43
N SER A 310 -13.60 33.90 19.30
CA SER A 310 -14.88 33.87 20.08
C SER A 310 -15.60 32.54 19.81
N ALA A 311 -16.39 31.89 20.66
CA ALA A 311 -16.59 31.74 22.09
C ALA A 311 -17.58 30.57 22.24
N LYS A 312 -17.37 29.73 23.26
CA LYS A 312 -18.32 29.01 24.13
C LYS A 312 -19.73 28.58 23.66
N GLU A 313 -20.12 27.41 24.21
CA GLU A 313 -21.47 26.99 24.66
C GLU A 313 -22.34 26.07 23.77
N SER A 314 -22.37 24.78 24.15
CA SER A 314 -23.59 23.96 24.29
C SER A 314 -24.49 24.51 25.44
N PRO A 315 -25.78 24.12 25.68
CA PRO A 315 -26.53 22.92 25.21
C PRO A 315 -28.08 23.08 25.00
N LYS A 316 -28.75 21.95 24.69
CA LYS A 316 -30.13 21.49 25.06
C LYS A 316 -31.23 21.35 23.98
N ALA A 317 -31.56 20.07 23.73
CA ALA A 317 -32.85 19.38 23.91
C ALA A 317 -34.07 19.63 22.98
N SER A 318 -34.46 18.51 22.35
CA SER A 318 -35.83 17.96 22.19
C SER A 318 -36.86 18.72 21.35
N VAL A 319 -37.26 18.15 20.20
CA VAL A 319 -38.67 17.88 19.82
C VAL A 319 -38.71 16.74 18.76
N VAL A 320 -39.49 15.68 19.04
CA VAL A 320 -40.17 14.74 18.11
C VAL A 320 -41.63 15.23 18.04
N PRO A 321 -42.38 15.26 16.92
CA PRO A 321 -42.74 14.15 15.99
C PRO A 321 -42.72 14.61 14.51
N GLU A 322 -43.07 13.89 13.44
CA GLU A 322 -44.10 12.87 13.19
C GLU A 322 -43.87 12.25 11.79
N LEU A 323 -44.36 11.02 11.61
CA LEU A 323 -44.40 10.25 10.36
C LEU A 323 -45.00 11.02 9.18
N GLN A 324 -44.36 10.91 8.01
CA GLN A 324 -45.07 10.79 6.74
C GLN A 324 -44.49 9.65 5.91
N THR A 325 -45.30 8.61 5.80
CA THR A 325 -45.24 7.55 4.79
C THR A 325 -45.33 8.15 3.40
N SER A 326 -44.38 7.80 2.52
CA SER A 326 -44.64 7.74 1.08
C SER A 326 -44.10 6.42 0.56
N GLU A 327 -45.04 5.60 0.11
CA GLU A 327 -44.82 4.38 -0.64
C GLU A 327 -44.06 4.73 -1.93
N ARG A 328 -42.95 4.03 -2.17
CA ARG A 328 -42.47 3.75 -3.52
C ARG A 328 -42.01 2.32 -3.57
N GLU A 329 -42.94 1.51 -4.05
CA GLU A 329 -42.79 0.38 -4.96
C GLU A 329 -41.53 -0.47 -4.82
N ALA A 330 -41.80 -1.71 -4.42
CA ALA A 330 -40.95 -2.87 -4.56
C ALA A 330 -40.21 -2.87 -5.90
N ASN A 331 -38.89 -2.96 -5.82
CA ASN A 331 -38.11 -3.51 -6.92
C ASN A 331 -37.35 -4.73 -6.40
N GLU A 332 -37.40 -5.77 -7.21
CA GLU A 332 -37.30 -7.16 -6.82
C GLU A 332 -35.96 -7.55 -6.21
N ASN A 333 -36.06 -8.47 -5.24
CA ASN A 333 -35.01 -9.43 -4.93
C ASN A 333 -34.54 -10.12 -6.22
N SER A 334 -33.38 -9.70 -6.74
CA SER A 334 -32.48 -10.66 -7.36
C SER A 334 -31.27 -10.79 -6.43
N LYS A 335 -31.26 -11.85 -5.62
CA LYS A 335 -30.02 -12.32 -5.01
C LYS A 335 -29.06 -12.54 -6.19
N PRO A 336 -27.87 -11.92 -6.22
CA PRO A 336 -26.90 -12.26 -7.23
C PRO A 336 -26.59 -13.75 -7.08
N ASP A 337 -26.75 -14.49 -8.17
CA ASP A 337 -26.64 -15.94 -8.19
C ASP A 337 -25.24 -16.34 -7.72
N ARG A 338 -25.14 -16.84 -6.49
CA ARG A 338 -23.87 -17.07 -5.78
C ARG A 338 -22.96 -18.03 -6.55
N GLU A 339 -23.57 -18.96 -7.29
CA GLU A 339 -22.86 -19.88 -8.18
C GLU A 339 -22.24 -19.16 -9.38
N GLN A 340 -22.92 -18.16 -9.96
CA GLN A 340 -22.35 -17.38 -11.07
C GLN A 340 -21.20 -16.48 -10.61
N LEU A 341 -21.30 -15.87 -9.43
CA LEU A 341 -20.21 -15.07 -8.85
C LEU A 341 -19.00 -15.91 -8.46
N LEU A 342 -19.21 -17.10 -7.90
CA LEU A 342 -18.13 -18.03 -7.61
C LEU A 342 -17.50 -18.56 -8.90
N ASN A 343 -18.30 -18.96 -9.89
CA ASN A 343 -17.79 -19.41 -11.19
C ASN A 343 -17.01 -18.30 -11.91
N ALA A 344 -17.48 -17.05 -11.88
CA ALA A 344 -16.74 -15.92 -12.45
C ALA A 344 -15.42 -15.64 -11.71
N PHE A 345 -15.43 -15.66 -10.37
CA PHE A 345 -14.22 -15.49 -9.57
C PHE A 345 -13.22 -16.64 -9.79
N PHE A 346 -13.70 -17.87 -9.88
CA PHE A 346 -12.86 -19.04 -10.16
C PHE A 346 -12.33 -19.03 -11.59
N ASP A 347 -13.14 -18.66 -12.59
CA ASP A 347 -12.67 -18.54 -13.97
C ASP A 347 -11.58 -17.47 -14.07
N ASP A 348 -11.79 -16.28 -13.51
CA ASP A 348 -10.78 -15.21 -13.56
C ASP A 348 -9.50 -15.57 -12.80
N SER A 349 -9.64 -16.16 -11.61
CA SER A 349 -8.50 -16.50 -10.76
C SER A 349 -7.70 -17.69 -11.30
N VAL A 350 -8.37 -18.75 -11.75
CA VAL A 350 -7.73 -19.94 -12.32
C VAL A 350 -7.09 -19.60 -13.66
N ASN A 351 -7.73 -18.77 -14.49
CA ASN A 351 -7.12 -18.29 -15.73
C ASN A 351 -5.87 -17.48 -15.48
N THR A 352 -5.93 -16.53 -14.56
CA THR A 352 -4.79 -15.68 -14.23
C THR A 352 -3.65 -16.53 -13.67
N LEU A 353 -3.96 -17.55 -12.88
CA LEU A 353 -2.99 -18.48 -12.32
C LEU A 353 -2.37 -19.38 -13.40
N CYS A 354 -3.16 -20.01 -14.27
CA CYS A 354 -2.66 -20.80 -15.40
C CYS A 354 -1.79 -19.95 -16.32
N THR A 355 -2.23 -18.74 -16.67
CA THR A 355 -1.46 -17.79 -17.48
C THR A 355 -0.12 -17.45 -16.83
N SER A 356 -0.11 -17.24 -15.52
CA SER A 356 1.11 -16.92 -14.76
C SER A 356 2.06 -18.11 -14.71
N ILE A 357 1.54 -19.32 -14.50
CA ILE A 357 2.33 -20.55 -14.47
C ILE A 357 2.92 -20.85 -15.86
N VAL A 358 2.15 -20.69 -16.93
CA VAL A 358 2.65 -20.85 -18.30
C VAL A 358 3.78 -19.86 -18.57
N LYS A 359 3.65 -18.59 -18.16
CA LYS A 359 4.73 -17.59 -18.28
C LYS A 359 5.98 -17.98 -17.48
N ILE A 360 5.81 -18.56 -16.29
CA ILE A 360 6.94 -19.04 -15.48
C ILE A 360 7.61 -20.24 -16.16
N LEU A 361 6.84 -21.20 -16.66
CA LEU A 361 7.35 -22.38 -17.38
C LEU A 361 8.00 -22.02 -18.72
N GLN A 362 7.55 -20.98 -19.42
CA GLN A 362 8.22 -20.46 -20.62
C GLN A 362 9.64 -19.95 -20.32
N VAL A 363 9.85 -19.39 -19.13
CA VAL A 363 11.15 -18.86 -18.71
C VAL A 363 12.06 -19.98 -18.22
N ILE A 364 11.50 -20.94 -17.47
CA ILE A 364 12.27 -22.01 -16.82
C ILE A 364 12.51 -23.23 -17.75
N ASP A 365 11.58 -23.52 -18.65
CA ASP A 365 11.59 -24.68 -19.57
C ASP A 365 11.37 -24.22 -21.02
N GLN A 366 12.31 -23.41 -21.52
CA GLN A 366 12.31 -22.87 -22.88
C GLN A 366 12.09 -23.88 -24.03
N PRO A 367 12.66 -25.10 -24.02
CA PRO A 367 12.48 -26.03 -25.14
C PRO A 367 11.05 -26.56 -25.29
N HIS A 368 10.19 -26.40 -24.28
CA HIS A 368 8.78 -26.83 -24.31
C HIS A 368 7.81 -25.64 -24.19
N ALA A 369 8.32 -24.41 -24.29
CA ALA A 369 7.55 -23.17 -24.17
C ALA A 369 6.34 -23.12 -25.12
N ASP A 370 6.52 -23.54 -26.37
CA ASP A 370 5.45 -23.54 -27.39
C ASP A 370 4.37 -24.59 -27.09
N GLU A 371 4.74 -25.72 -26.48
CA GLU A 371 3.80 -26.77 -26.08
C GLU A 371 2.91 -26.31 -24.92
N TYR A 372 3.45 -25.56 -23.95
CA TYR A 372 2.68 -24.99 -22.85
C TYR A 372 1.69 -23.91 -23.31
N VAL A 373 2.07 -23.09 -24.30
CA VAL A 373 1.16 -22.10 -24.91
C VAL A 373 0.04 -22.79 -25.66
N GLN A 374 0.37 -23.76 -26.51
CA GLN A 374 -0.63 -24.53 -27.26
C GLN A 374 -1.57 -25.29 -26.33
N PHE A 375 -1.04 -25.87 -25.23
CA PHE A 375 -1.84 -26.58 -24.24
C PHE A 375 -2.80 -25.64 -23.49
N HIS A 376 -2.39 -24.40 -23.21
CA HIS A 376 -3.22 -23.37 -22.58
C HIS A 376 -4.41 -22.94 -23.45
N GLU A 377 -4.25 -22.90 -24.77
CA GLU A 377 -5.29 -22.47 -25.71
C GLU A 377 -6.41 -23.51 -25.93
N VAL A 378 -6.16 -24.79 -25.60
CA VAL A 378 -7.10 -25.90 -25.87
C VAL A 378 -8.22 -26.01 -24.82
N PHE A 379 -8.00 -25.55 -23.57
CA PHE A 379 -8.93 -25.78 -22.47
C PHE A 379 -9.74 -24.53 -22.08
N ASN A 380 -10.91 -24.37 -22.69
CA ASN A 380 -11.84 -23.27 -22.39
C ASN A 380 -13.04 -23.65 -21.50
N THR A 381 -13.06 -24.86 -20.96
CA THR A 381 -14.10 -25.30 -20.01
C THR A 381 -13.53 -25.39 -18.60
N PHE A 382 -14.36 -25.12 -17.57
CA PHE A 382 -13.96 -25.15 -16.16
C PHE A 382 -13.24 -26.46 -15.76
N GLU A 383 -13.78 -27.59 -16.19
CA GLU A 383 -13.22 -28.91 -15.91
C GLU A 383 -11.94 -29.20 -16.71
N GLY A 384 -11.80 -28.58 -17.89
CA GLY A 384 -10.56 -28.57 -18.67
C GLY A 384 -9.46 -27.78 -17.98
N ARG A 385 -9.75 -26.57 -17.52
CA ARG A 385 -8.80 -25.69 -16.81
C ARG A 385 -8.36 -26.25 -15.47
N LYS A 386 -9.23 -26.98 -14.79
CA LYS A 386 -8.90 -27.72 -13.57
C LYS A 386 -7.89 -28.84 -13.81
N LYS A 387 -7.99 -29.55 -14.94
CA LYS A 387 -7.00 -30.57 -15.36
C LYS A 387 -5.71 -29.94 -15.85
N GLU A 388 -5.83 -28.81 -16.55
CA GLU A 388 -4.71 -28.00 -17.02
C GLU A 388 -3.87 -27.49 -15.85
N LEU A 389 -4.49 -26.87 -14.85
CA LEU A 389 -3.79 -26.40 -13.65
C LEU A 389 -3.09 -27.55 -12.91
N ARG A 390 -3.73 -28.72 -12.81
CA ARG A 390 -3.11 -29.91 -12.21
C ARG A 390 -1.89 -30.39 -13.02
N PHE A 391 -1.97 -30.37 -14.35
CA PHE A 391 -0.86 -30.72 -15.23
C PHE A 391 0.29 -29.71 -15.11
N LEU A 392 -0.01 -28.41 -15.19
CA LEU A 392 0.96 -27.32 -15.07
C LEU A 392 1.66 -27.33 -13.71
N MET A 393 0.91 -27.51 -12.61
CA MET A 393 1.48 -27.63 -11.26
C MET A 393 2.29 -28.92 -11.09
N SER A 394 1.90 -30.03 -11.73
CA SER A 394 2.70 -31.26 -11.73
C SER A 394 4.00 -31.10 -12.51
N LYS A 395 4.01 -30.32 -13.59
CA LYS A 395 5.24 -29.98 -14.32
C LYS A 395 6.12 -29.06 -13.51
N LEU A 396 5.54 -28.05 -12.85
CA LEU A 396 6.26 -27.14 -11.97
C LEU A 396 6.84 -27.86 -10.74
N GLY A 397 6.13 -28.84 -10.19
CA GLY A 397 6.62 -29.68 -9.08
C GLY A 397 7.64 -30.74 -9.48
N ASN A 398 7.69 -31.15 -10.76
CA ASN A 398 8.68 -32.08 -11.29
C ASN A 398 9.94 -31.39 -11.85
N LEU A 399 9.97 -30.05 -11.87
CA LEU A 399 11.20 -29.29 -12.10
C LEU A 399 12.09 -29.46 -10.87
N THR A 400 12.95 -30.47 -10.89
CA THR A 400 14.12 -30.48 -10.02
C THR A 400 14.91 -29.23 -10.33
N PHE A 401 15.00 -28.30 -9.36
CA PHE A 401 15.95 -27.20 -9.41
C PHE A 401 17.35 -27.81 -9.45
N GLU A 402 17.83 -28.14 -10.64
CA GLU A 402 19.23 -28.44 -10.83
C GLU A 402 19.98 -27.16 -10.46
N ASN A 403 20.69 -27.23 -9.34
CA ASN A 403 21.59 -26.21 -8.82
C ASN A 403 22.84 -26.06 -9.71
N ASN A 404 22.64 -26.03 -11.03
CA ASN A 404 23.67 -25.89 -12.03
C ASN A 404 23.77 -24.41 -12.39
N GLN A 405 24.65 -23.75 -11.63
CA GLN A 405 25.44 -22.58 -11.96
C GLN A 405 25.18 -21.92 -13.33
N LYS A 406 24.88 -20.61 -13.28
CA LYS A 406 24.94 -19.59 -14.36
C LYS A 406 23.67 -19.21 -15.10
N GLU A 407 22.54 -19.10 -14.42
CA GLU A 407 21.55 -18.10 -14.83
C GLU A 407 21.63 -16.93 -13.86
N LEU A 408 22.64 -16.08 -14.09
CA LEU A 408 22.48 -14.68 -13.73
C LEU A 408 21.23 -14.21 -14.47
N LEU A 409 20.15 -13.95 -13.74
CA LEU A 409 19.14 -13.01 -14.22
C LEU A 409 19.90 -11.77 -14.70
N PRO A 410 19.72 -11.33 -15.97
CA PRO A 410 20.41 -10.15 -16.44
C PRO A 410 20.05 -9.00 -15.49
N PRO A 411 21.02 -8.23 -14.98
CA PRO A 411 20.75 -7.15 -14.07
C PRO A 411 19.93 -6.10 -14.81
N ILE A 412 18.61 -6.13 -14.59
CA ILE A 412 17.70 -5.14 -15.16
C ILE A 412 18.10 -3.78 -14.57
N GLY A 413 18.64 -2.91 -15.43
CA GLY A 413 18.78 -1.48 -15.16
C GLY A 413 20.18 -0.89 -14.98
N LEU A 414 21.28 -1.61 -15.25
CA LEU A 414 22.64 -1.09 -15.02
C LEU A 414 23.63 -1.25 -16.18
N GLU A 415 23.16 -1.37 -17.42
CA GLU A 415 24.09 -1.62 -18.55
C GLU A 415 24.91 -0.42 -19.02
N ASN A 416 24.74 0.81 -18.50
CA ASN A 416 25.51 1.97 -19.00
C ASN A 416 25.85 3.04 -17.94
N ILE A 417 26.44 2.66 -16.81
CA ILE A 417 27.05 3.66 -15.91
C ILE A 417 28.48 3.24 -15.57
N GLU A 418 29.42 3.80 -16.33
CA GLU A 418 30.85 3.70 -16.06
C GLU A 418 31.15 4.36 -14.70
N GLY A 419 31.64 3.59 -13.73
CA GLY A 419 32.09 4.10 -12.42
C GLY A 419 31.35 3.60 -11.17
N VAL A 420 30.48 2.59 -11.25
CA VAL A 420 29.87 2.01 -10.03
C VAL A 420 30.76 0.90 -9.48
N ASP A 421 31.27 1.08 -8.26
CA ASP A 421 32.02 0.06 -7.51
C ASP A 421 31.20 -1.23 -7.38
N GLN A 422 31.63 -2.25 -8.12
CA GLN A 422 30.97 -3.56 -8.22
C GLN A 422 30.91 -4.29 -6.87
N GLU A 423 31.83 -3.99 -5.96
CA GLU A 423 31.85 -4.56 -4.61
C GLU A 423 30.76 -3.96 -3.72
N PHE A 424 30.47 -2.66 -3.85
CA PHE A 424 29.42 -1.99 -3.06
C PHE A 424 28.02 -2.47 -3.44
N THR A 425 27.77 -2.62 -4.75
CA THR A 425 26.49 -3.10 -5.29
C THR A 425 26.24 -4.56 -4.97
N LYS A 426 27.27 -5.42 -5.02
CA LYS A 426 27.16 -6.81 -4.55
C LYS A 426 26.77 -6.89 -3.07
N LYS A 427 27.51 -6.20 -2.20
CA LYS A 427 27.32 -6.30 -0.74
C LYS A 427 26.01 -5.67 -0.23
N ASN A 428 25.54 -4.59 -0.87
CA ASN A 428 24.42 -3.80 -0.33
C ASN A 428 23.10 -3.98 -1.09
N LEU A 429 23.09 -4.45 -2.33
CA LEU A 429 21.86 -4.73 -3.07
C LEU A 429 21.66 -6.22 -3.32
N ILE A 430 22.66 -6.88 -3.88
CA ILE A 430 22.50 -8.26 -4.39
C ILE A 430 22.48 -9.27 -3.23
N ASP A 431 23.42 -9.17 -2.27
CA ASP A 431 23.50 -10.09 -1.14
C ASP A 431 22.28 -10.02 -0.20
N PRO A 432 21.74 -8.82 0.15
CA PRO A 432 20.51 -8.73 0.94
C PRO A 432 19.27 -9.23 0.20
N GLN A 433 19.17 -9.00 -1.12
CA GLN A 433 18.05 -9.52 -1.93
C GLN A 433 18.12 -11.04 -2.04
N ASN A 434 19.29 -11.62 -2.29
CA ASN A 434 19.47 -13.07 -2.34
C ASN A 434 19.21 -13.71 -0.97
N LYS A 435 19.62 -13.06 0.12
CA LYS A 435 19.31 -13.50 1.48
C LYS A 435 17.81 -13.45 1.77
N ALA A 436 17.12 -12.38 1.35
CA ALA A 436 15.67 -12.25 1.50
C ALA A 436 14.94 -13.33 0.68
N ILE A 437 15.36 -13.59 -0.55
CA ILE A 437 14.80 -14.66 -1.40
C ILE A 437 15.04 -16.04 -0.78
N LEU A 438 16.23 -16.31 -0.24
CA LEU A 438 16.53 -17.57 0.45
C LEU A 438 15.73 -17.75 1.73
N GLU A 439 15.53 -16.69 2.52
CA GLU A 439 14.69 -16.71 3.73
C GLU A 439 13.19 -16.85 3.41
N PHE A 440 12.72 -16.32 2.26
CA PHE A 440 11.33 -16.43 1.83
C PHE A 440 11.01 -17.74 1.10
N ALA A 441 11.92 -18.25 0.28
CA ALA A 441 11.71 -19.44 -0.55
C ALA A 441 12.11 -20.74 0.15
N GLY A 442 13.04 -20.70 1.10
CA GLY A 442 13.49 -21.86 1.90
C GLY A 442 12.35 -22.61 2.63
N PRO A 443 11.34 -21.93 3.20
CA PRO A 443 10.17 -22.59 3.80
C PRO A 443 9.20 -23.20 2.77
N ILE A 444 9.14 -22.66 1.54
CA ILE A 444 8.14 -23.05 0.53
C ILE A 444 8.46 -24.41 -0.10
N GLY A 445 9.74 -24.80 -0.13
CA GLY A 445 10.17 -26.10 -0.67
C GLY A 445 9.99 -27.30 0.27
N ASN A 446 9.78 -27.06 1.57
CA ASN A 446 9.66 -28.11 2.59
C ASN A 446 8.25 -28.23 3.19
N ASP A 447 7.36 -27.27 2.94
CA ASP A 447 5.98 -27.34 3.39
C ASP A 447 5.12 -28.13 2.40
N GLU A 448 4.27 -28.98 2.96
CA GLU A 448 3.23 -29.84 2.37
C GLU A 448 2.14 -29.06 1.59
N PHE A 449 2.45 -27.89 1.04
CA PHE A 449 1.58 -27.05 0.24
C PHE A 449 1.01 -27.77 -1.00
N PRO A 450 1.76 -28.65 -1.69
CA PRO A 450 1.18 -29.47 -2.76
C PRO A 450 0.11 -30.44 -2.26
N GLU A 451 0.26 -31.01 -1.07
CA GLU A 451 -0.72 -31.95 -0.47
C GLU A 451 -1.94 -31.23 0.11
N LEU A 452 -1.77 -30.06 0.71
CA LEU A 452 -2.86 -29.25 1.26
C LEU A 452 -3.83 -28.73 0.18
N ILE A 453 -3.32 -28.31 -0.98
CA ILE A 453 -4.18 -27.88 -2.10
C ILE A 453 -4.84 -29.09 -2.76
N ALA A 454 -4.14 -30.22 -2.88
CA ALA A 454 -4.70 -31.45 -3.45
C ALA A 454 -5.83 -32.04 -2.59
N THR A 455 -5.75 -31.92 -1.25
CA THR A 455 -6.75 -32.50 -0.34
C THR A 455 -7.95 -31.59 -0.06
N GLN A 456 -7.77 -30.26 -0.02
CA GLN A 456 -8.88 -29.33 0.29
C GLN A 456 -9.72 -28.89 -0.92
N PHE A 457 -9.20 -28.96 -2.15
CA PHE A 457 -9.91 -28.44 -3.35
C PHE A 457 -10.33 -29.51 -4.36
N PHE A 458 -9.92 -30.76 -4.20
CA PHE A 458 -10.14 -31.81 -5.19
C PHE A 458 -10.80 -33.10 -4.65
N GLN A 459 -11.41 -33.06 -3.46
CA GLN A 459 -12.40 -34.05 -3.04
C GLN A 459 -13.81 -33.67 -3.49
#